data_AF-A0A845KNW1-F1
#
_entry.id   AF-A0A845KNW1-F1
#
_cell.length_a   1.000
_cell.length_b   1.000
_cell.length_c   1.000
_cell.angle_alpha   90.00
_cell.angle_beta   90.00
_cell.angle_gamma   90.00
#
_symmetry.space_group_name_H-M   'P 1'
#
loop_
_entity.id
_entity.type
_entity.pdbx_description
1 polymer ?
#
loop_
_entity_poly.entity_id
_entity_poly.type
_entity_poly.pdbx_seq_one_letter_code
_entity_poly.pdbx_strand_id
1 'polypeptide(L)'
;MKGTKIMSVFQLFWNLILGISGGIISGIIVSRIFLIQGDFQNQINSFDLLLRKLGYTSGMLFGIRTVQEFSYDSDIKMHNEMKKEGISTEEEYYKAHIDVNWISKDRLVSDLLKECKKMNTSLKDELMDLHINESGLQKILDKLNKYVSSLSSTKEMSFSKLNELEKQCKEILNDYDLYKNTSRKTLLTLILKDKVMIVLYILVLLIIIATVTAYMLHI
;
A
#
# COMPACT_ATOMS: atom_id res chain seq x y z
N MET A 1 15.37 68.60 10.58
CA MET A 1 14.17 68.12 9.85
C MET A 1 14.43 67.30 8.58
N LYS A 2 15.68 67.08 8.11
CA LYS A 2 15.93 66.17 6.96
C LYS A 2 16.00 64.68 7.32
N GLY A 3 16.44 64.32 8.54
CA GLY A 3 16.55 62.92 8.99
C GLY A 3 15.19 62.21 9.15
N THR A 4 14.15 62.92 9.60
CA THR A 4 12.82 62.35 9.87
C THR A 4 12.07 61.92 8.61
N LYS A 5 12.26 62.62 7.48
CA LYS A 5 11.66 62.28 6.18
C LYS A 5 12.32 61.09 5.50
N ILE A 6 13.65 60.95 5.61
CA ILE A 6 14.38 59.80 5.04
C ILE A 6 14.00 58.52 5.81
N MET A 7 13.85 58.62 7.14
CA MET A 7 13.40 57.52 7.99
C MET A 7 11.99 57.02 7.65
N SER A 8 11.06 57.91 7.31
CA SER A 8 9.69 57.50 6.90
C SER A 8 9.64 56.84 5.53
N VAL A 9 10.49 57.27 4.58
CA VAL A 9 10.57 56.67 3.23
C VAL A 9 11.19 55.27 3.31
N PHE A 10 12.25 55.08 4.09
CA PHE A 10 12.85 53.76 4.31
C PHE A 10 11.85 52.78 4.91
N GLN A 11 11.11 53.18 5.96
CA GLN A 11 10.07 52.34 6.56
C GLN A 11 8.96 51.95 5.58
N LEU A 12 8.52 52.89 4.72
CA LEU A 12 7.52 52.62 3.69
C LEU A 12 8.02 51.56 2.69
N PHE A 13 9.23 51.73 2.16
CA PHE A 13 9.83 50.77 1.22
C PHE A 13 10.10 49.42 1.88
N TRP A 14 10.57 49.40 3.12
CA TRP A 14 10.82 48.17 3.87
C TRP A 14 9.52 47.37 4.09
N ASN A 15 8.46 48.04 4.54
CA ASN A 15 7.15 47.39 4.73
C ASN A 15 6.54 46.89 3.42
N LEU A 16 6.72 47.62 2.32
CA LEU A 16 6.27 47.19 0.99
C LEU A 16 7.02 45.94 0.53
N ILE A 17 8.35 45.91 0.69
CA ILE A 17 9.19 44.76 0.34
C ILE A 17 8.82 43.54 1.21
N LEU A 18 8.60 43.73 2.51
CA LEU A 18 8.15 42.67 3.41
C LEU A 18 6.77 42.12 3.01
N GLY A 19 5.83 42.99 2.65
CA GLY A 19 4.51 42.57 2.22
C GLY A 19 4.53 41.73 0.93
N ILE A 20 5.28 42.18 -0.08
CA ILE A 20 5.41 41.47 -1.35
C ILE A 20 6.15 40.15 -1.17
N SER A 21 7.30 40.16 -0.48
CA SER A 21 8.11 38.96 -0.26
C SER A 21 7.38 37.94 0.61
N GLY A 22 6.71 38.38 1.68
CA GLY A 22 5.87 37.51 2.52
C GLY A 22 4.71 36.89 1.77
N GLY A 23 4.03 37.66 0.91
CA GLY A 23 2.95 37.16 0.05
C GLY A 23 3.44 36.06 -0.91
N ILE A 24 4.58 36.28 -1.57
CA ILE A 24 5.17 35.30 -2.50
C ILE A 24 5.60 34.03 -1.74
N ILE A 25 6.34 34.17 -0.63
CA ILE A 25 6.85 33.03 0.13
C ILE A 25 5.70 32.20 0.70
N SER A 26 4.70 32.84 1.29
CA SER A 26 3.52 32.13 1.83
C SER A 26 2.75 31.38 0.73
N GLY A 27 2.57 31.97 -0.44
CA GLY A 27 1.95 31.30 -1.59
C GLY A 27 2.73 30.06 -2.03
N ILE A 28 4.07 30.15 -2.11
CA ILE A 28 4.93 29.01 -2.47
C ILE A 28 4.84 27.90 -1.41
N ILE A 29 4.90 28.25 -0.12
CA ILE A 29 4.79 27.30 1.00
C ILE A 29 3.48 26.52 0.90
N VAL A 30 2.35 27.23 0.77
CA VAL A 30 1.02 26.59 0.69
C VAL A 30 0.93 25.70 -0.54
N SER A 31 1.37 26.18 -1.71
CA SER A 31 1.38 25.39 -2.94
C SER A 31 2.21 24.11 -2.80
N ARG A 32 3.40 24.21 -2.19
CA ARG A 32 4.29 23.06 -2.01
C ARG A 32 3.71 22.02 -1.05
N ILE A 33 3.07 22.45 0.03
CA ILE A 33 2.35 21.56 0.95
C ILE A 33 1.25 20.80 0.22
N PHE A 34 0.43 21.48 -0.58
CA PHE A 34 -0.63 20.83 -1.36
C PHE A 34 -0.09 19.81 -2.36
N LEU A 35 1.02 20.12 -3.05
CA LEU A 35 1.66 19.17 -3.95
C LEU A 35 2.15 17.91 -3.22
N ILE A 36 2.87 18.07 -2.11
CA ILE A 36 3.37 16.94 -1.31
C ILE A 36 2.20 16.10 -0.78
N GLN A 37 1.15 16.74 -0.30
CA GLN A 37 -0.05 16.05 0.18
C GLN A 37 -0.78 15.31 -0.94
N GLY A 38 -0.90 15.92 -2.12
CA GLY A 38 -1.50 15.30 -3.30
C GLY A 38 -0.73 14.06 -3.75
N ASP A 39 0.58 14.17 -3.91
CA ASP A 39 1.45 13.06 -4.29
C ASP A 39 1.42 11.93 -3.25
N PHE A 40 1.41 12.27 -1.96
CA PHE A 40 1.29 11.29 -0.89
C PHE A 40 -0.05 10.56 -0.96
N GLN A 41 -1.16 11.29 -1.11
CA GLN A 41 -2.49 10.68 -1.21
C GLN A 41 -2.63 9.79 -2.46
N ASN A 42 -2.04 10.20 -3.58
CA ASN A 42 -2.02 9.40 -4.81
C ASN A 42 -1.28 8.07 -4.61
N GLN A 43 -0.15 8.08 -3.88
CA GLN A 43 0.57 6.86 -3.53
C GLN A 43 -0.26 5.94 -2.64
N ILE A 44 -0.95 6.48 -1.63
CA ILE A 44 -1.88 5.71 -0.77
C ILE A 44 -3.00 5.07 -1.60
N ASN A 45 -3.66 5.86 -2.44
CA ASN A 45 -4.78 5.37 -3.26
C ASN A 45 -4.33 4.26 -4.21
N SER A 46 -3.15 4.42 -4.81
CA SER A 46 -2.57 3.40 -5.69
C SER A 46 -2.25 2.11 -4.92
N PHE A 47 -1.73 2.24 -3.69
CA PHE A 47 -1.47 1.09 -2.82
C PHE A 47 -2.75 0.38 -2.35
N ASP A 48 -3.79 1.14 -2.00
CA ASP A 48 -5.11 0.60 -1.63
C ASP A 48 -5.70 -0.27 -2.76
N LEU A 49 -5.50 0.13 -4.03
CA LEU A 49 -5.92 -0.67 -5.19
C LEU A 49 -5.16 -2.01 -5.28
N LEU A 50 -3.85 -1.98 -5.06
CA LEU A 50 -3.03 -3.21 -5.03
C LEU A 50 -3.47 -4.15 -3.91
N LEU A 51 -3.75 -3.62 -2.72
CA LEU A 51 -4.23 -4.43 -1.60
C LEU A 51 -5.61 -5.02 -1.85
N ARG A 52 -6.48 -4.32 -2.58
CA ARG A 52 -7.76 -4.89 -2.98
C ARG A 52 -7.59 -6.12 -3.88
N LYS A 53 -6.65 -6.07 -4.83
CA LYS A 53 -6.31 -7.21 -5.68
C LYS A 53 -5.65 -8.34 -4.90
N LEU A 54 -4.74 -8.01 -3.98
CA LEU A 54 -4.19 -8.97 -3.03
C LEU A 54 -5.32 -9.68 -2.25
N GLY A 55 -6.34 -8.94 -1.81
CA GLY A 55 -7.53 -9.49 -1.16
C GLY A 55 -8.31 -10.47 -2.05
N TYR A 56 -8.50 -10.16 -3.33
CA TYR A 56 -9.11 -11.10 -4.28
C TYR A 56 -8.30 -12.37 -4.46
N THR A 57 -6.98 -12.24 -4.65
CA THR A 57 -6.05 -13.37 -4.74
C THR A 57 -6.10 -14.23 -3.48
N SER A 58 -6.07 -13.60 -2.30
CA SER A 58 -6.19 -14.30 -1.01
C SER A 58 -7.53 -15.03 -0.85
N GLY A 59 -8.64 -14.42 -1.27
CA GLY A 59 -9.94 -15.07 -1.28
C GLY A 59 -10.01 -16.31 -2.17
N MET A 60 -9.38 -16.27 -3.35
CA MET A 60 -9.27 -17.44 -4.22
C MET A 60 -8.40 -18.54 -3.60
N LEU A 61 -7.28 -18.20 -2.97
CA LEU A 61 -6.45 -19.16 -2.24
C LEU A 61 -7.19 -19.79 -1.08
N PHE A 62 -8.02 -19.03 -0.36
CA PHE A 62 -8.90 -19.57 0.66
C PHE A 62 -9.91 -20.55 0.07
N GLY A 63 -10.50 -20.25 -1.09
CA GLY A 63 -11.35 -21.18 -1.82
C GLY A 63 -10.64 -22.49 -2.17
N ILE A 64 -9.39 -22.43 -2.65
CA ILE A 64 -8.57 -23.63 -2.91
C ILE A 64 -8.36 -24.43 -1.63
N ARG A 65 -8.02 -23.77 -0.52
CA ARG A 65 -7.86 -24.40 0.78
C ARG A 65 -9.12 -25.13 1.21
N THR A 66 -10.27 -24.47 1.14
CA THR A 66 -11.58 -25.04 1.49
C THR A 66 -11.86 -26.29 0.65
N VAL A 67 -11.66 -26.24 -0.67
CA VAL A 67 -11.83 -27.41 -1.54
C VAL A 67 -10.92 -28.55 -1.10
N GLN A 68 -9.66 -28.27 -0.76
CA GLN A 68 -8.72 -29.30 -0.31
C GLN A 68 -9.11 -29.94 1.02
N GLU A 69 -9.57 -29.14 1.99
CA GLU A 69 -10.03 -29.61 3.31
C GLU A 69 -11.30 -30.47 3.18
N PHE A 70 -12.31 -29.98 2.46
CA PHE A 70 -13.55 -30.73 2.24
C PHE A 70 -13.35 -32.03 1.46
N SER A 71 -12.49 -32.02 0.43
CA SER A 71 -12.17 -33.25 -0.29
C SER A 71 -11.43 -34.24 0.61
N TYR A 72 -10.48 -33.79 1.43
CA TYR A 72 -9.77 -34.67 2.35
C TYR A 72 -10.73 -35.36 3.34
N ASP A 73 -11.68 -34.62 3.91
CA ASP A 73 -12.69 -35.19 4.81
C ASP A 73 -13.64 -36.16 4.08
N SER A 74 -13.97 -35.86 2.83
CA SER A 74 -14.80 -36.72 1.96
C SER A 74 -14.08 -38.02 1.61
N ASP A 75 -12.78 -37.95 1.28
CA ASP A 75 -11.94 -39.12 0.97
C ASP A 75 -11.85 -40.05 2.19
N ILE A 76 -11.69 -39.49 3.39
CA ILE A 76 -11.71 -40.26 4.65
C ILE A 76 -13.07 -40.93 4.88
N LYS A 77 -14.16 -40.19 4.67
CA LYS A 77 -15.52 -40.71 4.83
C LYS A 77 -15.79 -41.87 3.86
N MET A 78 -15.45 -41.67 2.57
CA MET A 78 -15.55 -42.70 1.54
C MET A 78 -14.75 -43.94 1.92
N HIS A 79 -13.50 -43.79 2.34
CA HIS A 79 -12.66 -44.92 2.76
C HIS A 79 -13.27 -45.73 3.92
N ASN A 80 -13.85 -45.05 4.91
CA ASN A 80 -14.51 -45.69 6.04
C ASN A 80 -15.79 -46.44 5.63
N GLU A 81 -16.60 -45.86 4.73
CA GLU A 81 -17.81 -46.50 4.19
C GLU A 81 -17.46 -47.70 3.31
N MET A 82 -16.47 -47.57 2.41
CA MET A 82 -15.98 -48.69 1.60
C MET A 82 -15.55 -49.87 2.49
N LYS A 83 -14.81 -49.60 3.56
CA LYS A 83 -14.39 -50.62 4.53
C LYS A 83 -15.57 -51.27 5.26
N LYS A 84 -16.61 -50.50 5.58
CA LYS A 84 -17.81 -50.97 6.28
C LYS A 84 -18.71 -51.82 5.37
N GLU A 85 -18.85 -51.42 4.12
CA GLU A 85 -19.72 -52.07 3.13
C GLU A 85 -19.02 -53.17 2.33
N GLY A 86 -17.72 -53.37 2.56
CA GLY A 86 -16.93 -54.39 1.86
C GLY A 86 -16.65 -54.03 0.40
N ILE A 87 -16.71 -52.75 0.04
CA ILE A 87 -16.42 -52.25 -1.29
C ILE A 87 -14.91 -52.17 -1.47
N SER A 88 -14.42 -52.74 -2.57
CA SER A 88 -12.99 -52.95 -2.79
C SER A 88 -12.33 -51.86 -3.64
N THR A 89 -13.12 -51.12 -4.41
CA THR A 89 -12.63 -50.10 -5.36
C THR A 89 -13.47 -48.81 -5.32
N GLU A 90 -12.85 -47.67 -5.63
CA GLU A 90 -13.54 -46.38 -5.72
C GLU A 90 -14.61 -46.38 -6.83
N GLU A 91 -14.36 -47.08 -7.94
CA GLU A 91 -15.33 -47.19 -9.05
C GLU A 91 -16.61 -47.93 -8.64
N GLU A 92 -16.52 -48.96 -7.81
CA GLU A 92 -17.69 -49.63 -7.23
C GLU A 92 -18.45 -48.68 -6.29
N TYR A 93 -17.73 -47.91 -5.47
CA TYR A 93 -18.34 -46.92 -4.58
C TYR A 93 -19.08 -45.83 -5.36
N TYR A 94 -18.47 -45.28 -6.42
CA TYR A 94 -19.12 -44.27 -7.27
C TYR A 94 -20.35 -44.80 -8.00
N LYS A 95 -20.33 -46.05 -8.47
CA LYS A 95 -21.52 -46.69 -9.08
C LYS A 95 -22.67 -46.87 -8.08
N ALA A 96 -22.35 -47.16 -6.82
CA ALA A 96 -23.33 -47.27 -5.74
C ALA A 96 -23.93 -45.92 -5.32
N HIS A 97 -23.22 -44.81 -5.59
CA HIS A 97 -23.60 -43.44 -5.20
C HIS A 97 -23.81 -42.55 -6.44
N ILE A 98 -24.60 -43.03 -7.41
CA ILE A 98 -24.83 -42.35 -8.70
C ILE A 98 -25.66 -41.06 -8.57
N ASP A 99 -26.38 -40.91 -7.45
CA ASP A 99 -27.14 -39.73 -7.07
C ASP A 99 -26.26 -38.59 -6.53
N VAL A 100 -25.00 -38.88 -6.18
CA VAL A 100 -24.03 -37.89 -5.73
C VAL A 100 -23.33 -37.26 -6.94
N ASN A 101 -23.45 -35.93 -7.08
CA ASN A 101 -22.80 -35.20 -8.15
C ASN A 101 -21.33 -34.92 -7.81
N TRP A 102 -20.46 -35.86 -8.13
CA TRP A 102 -19.02 -35.76 -7.85
C TRP A 102 -18.37 -34.64 -8.67
N ILE A 103 -17.78 -33.67 -7.96
CA ILE A 103 -16.96 -32.62 -8.59
C ILE A 103 -15.49 -33.02 -8.45
N SER A 104 -14.76 -33.07 -9.57
CA SER A 104 -13.32 -33.33 -9.54
C SER A 104 -12.59 -32.21 -8.77
N LYS A 105 -12.05 -32.58 -7.60
CA LYS A 105 -11.18 -31.73 -6.78
C LYS A 105 -10.06 -31.11 -7.60
N ASP A 106 -9.33 -31.93 -8.36
CA ASP A 106 -8.16 -31.49 -9.11
C ASP A 106 -8.54 -30.48 -10.19
N ARG A 107 -9.67 -30.69 -10.88
CA ARG A 107 -10.19 -29.73 -11.85
C ARG A 107 -10.56 -28.41 -11.18
N LEU A 108 -11.29 -28.46 -10.07
CA LEU A 108 -11.73 -27.26 -9.35
C LEU A 108 -10.54 -26.46 -8.79
N VAL A 109 -9.57 -27.15 -8.17
CA VAL A 109 -8.32 -26.54 -7.68
C VAL A 109 -7.52 -25.93 -8.82
N SER A 110 -7.40 -26.63 -9.96
CA SER A 110 -6.68 -26.15 -11.15
C SER A 110 -7.34 -24.90 -11.75
N ASP A 111 -8.66 -24.90 -11.89
CA ASP A 111 -9.43 -23.77 -12.42
C ASP A 111 -9.31 -22.54 -11.50
N LEU A 112 -9.45 -22.72 -10.18
CA LEU A 112 -9.24 -21.64 -9.20
C LEU A 112 -7.80 -21.12 -9.21
N LEU A 113 -6.81 -22.02 -9.30
CA LEU A 113 -5.40 -21.65 -9.36
C LEU A 113 -5.10 -20.85 -10.64
N LYS A 114 -5.72 -21.22 -11.77
CA LYS A 114 -5.58 -20.49 -13.03
C LYS A 114 -6.11 -19.06 -12.93
N GLU A 115 -7.30 -18.87 -12.35
CA GLU A 115 -7.84 -17.52 -12.13
C GLU A 115 -7.02 -16.72 -11.11
N CYS A 116 -6.54 -17.37 -10.05
CA CYS A 116 -5.62 -16.78 -9.08
C CYS A 116 -4.33 -16.30 -9.74
N LYS A 117 -3.74 -17.10 -10.65
CA LYS A 117 -2.55 -16.73 -11.43
C LYS A 117 -2.82 -15.55 -12.36
N LYS A 118 -3.97 -15.48 -13.03
CA LYS A 118 -4.34 -14.33 -13.87
C LYS A 118 -4.42 -13.03 -13.05
N MET A 119 -5.08 -13.09 -11.88
CA MET A 119 -5.16 -11.95 -10.97
C MET A 119 -3.76 -11.54 -10.49
N ASN A 120 -2.91 -12.52 -10.16
CA ASN A 120 -1.54 -12.28 -9.74
C ASN A 120 -0.66 -11.67 -10.84
N THR A 121 -0.85 -12.06 -12.10
CA THR A 121 -0.18 -11.42 -13.24
C THR A 121 -0.63 -9.96 -13.38
N SER A 122 -1.93 -9.69 -13.31
CA SER A 122 -2.43 -8.31 -13.35
C SER A 122 -1.89 -7.46 -12.19
N LEU A 123 -1.76 -8.05 -10.99
CA LEU A 123 -1.14 -7.40 -9.84
C LEU A 123 0.35 -7.13 -10.08
N LYS A 124 1.07 -8.07 -10.69
CA LYS A 124 2.49 -7.91 -11.07
C LYS A 124 2.71 -6.77 -12.05
N ASP A 125 1.86 -6.66 -13.07
CA ASP A 125 1.97 -5.62 -14.09
C ASP A 125 1.74 -4.23 -13.46
N GLU A 126 0.72 -4.08 -12.62
CA GLU A 126 0.48 -2.83 -11.89
C GLU A 126 1.59 -2.48 -10.89
N LEU A 127 2.26 -3.47 -10.32
CA LEU A 127 3.43 -3.25 -9.46
C LEU A 127 4.62 -2.67 -10.24
N MET A 128 4.80 -3.06 -11.50
CA MET A 128 5.90 -2.57 -12.34
C MET A 128 5.71 -1.10 -12.75
N ASP A 129 4.45 -0.69 -12.97
CA ASP A 129 4.10 0.67 -13.37
C ASP A 129 3.97 1.64 -12.16
N LEU A 130 4.07 1.11 -10.94
CA LEU A 130 3.85 1.87 -9.71
C LEU A 130 5.09 2.69 -9.32
N HIS A 131 4.94 4.02 -9.32
CA HIS A 131 5.95 4.91 -8.76
C HIS A 131 5.66 5.25 -7.30
N ILE A 132 6.27 4.49 -6.39
CA ILE A 132 6.29 4.80 -4.95
C ILE A 132 7.67 5.25 -4.52
N ASN A 133 7.72 6.47 -4.00
CA ASN A 133 8.95 7.11 -3.54
C ASN A 133 9.02 7.18 -2.01
N GLU A 134 7.90 6.94 -1.32
CA GLU A 134 7.87 6.94 0.13
C GLU A 134 8.41 5.61 0.69
N SER A 135 9.45 5.73 1.53
CA SER A 135 10.24 4.61 2.04
C SER A 135 9.44 3.55 2.83
N GLY A 136 8.40 3.96 3.56
CA GLY A 136 7.53 3.06 4.31
C GLY A 136 6.70 2.20 3.37
N LEU A 137 6.00 2.82 2.41
CA LEU A 137 5.26 2.10 1.37
C LEU A 137 6.18 1.22 0.53
N GLN A 138 7.39 1.67 0.22
CA GLN A 138 8.34 0.89 -0.59
C GLN A 138 8.74 -0.43 0.09
N LYS A 139 8.90 -0.44 1.42
CA LYS A 139 9.15 -1.70 2.17
C LYS A 139 7.99 -2.67 2.08
N ILE A 140 6.75 -2.16 2.12
CA ILE A 140 5.55 -3.00 1.99
C ILE A 140 5.41 -3.49 0.55
N LEU A 141 5.75 -2.64 -0.43
CA LEU A 141 5.80 -2.98 -1.85
C LEU A 141 6.79 -4.12 -2.12
N ASP A 142 7.96 -4.12 -1.49
CA ASP A 142 8.94 -5.21 -1.60
C ASP A 142 8.40 -6.54 -1.07
N LYS A 143 7.65 -6.51 0.03
CA LYS A 143 6.97 -7.71 0.56
C LYS A 143 5.88 -8.20 -0.38
N LEU A 144 5.11 -7.28 -0.96
CA LEU A 144 4.09 -7.59 -1.94
C LEU A 144 4.70 -8.20 -3.22
N ASN A 145 5.81 -7.65 -3.71
CA ASN A 145 6.56 -8.20 -4.85
C ASN A 145 7.05 -9.64 -4.58
N LYS A 146 7.53 -9.91 -3.36
CA LYS A 146 7.92 -11.27 -2.94
C LYS A 146 6.73 -12.22 -2.94
N TYR A 147 5.58 -11.79 -2.40
CA TYR A 147 4.35 -12.57 -2.42
C TYR A 147 3.92 -12.91 -3.86
N VAL A 148 3.87 -11.90 -4.74
CA VAL A 148 3.49 -12.08 -6.16
C VAL A 148 4.42 -13.04 -6.88
N SER A 149 5.72 -12.95 -6.60
CA SER A 149 6.73 -13.85 -7.16
C SER A 149 6.58 -15.29 -6.64
N SER A 150 6.30 -15.44 -5.34
CA SER A 150 6.07 -16.72 -4.67
C SER A 150 4.84 -17.44 -5.22
N LEU A 151 3.75 -16.71 -5.46
CA LEU A 151 2.54 -17.26 -6.08
C LEU A 151 2.77 -17.61 -7.56
N SER A 152 3.50 -16.78 -8.31
CA SER A 152 3.80 -17.03 -9.73
C SER A 152 4.60 -18.32 -9.96
N SER A 153 5.56 -18.61 -9.08
CA SER A 153 6.41 -19.80 -9.20
C SER A 153 5.73 -21.10 -8.75
N THR A 154 4.55 -21.00 -8.13
CA THR A 154 3.83 -22.15 -7.60
C THR A 154 3.17 -22.95 -8.74
N LYS A 155 3.63 -24.19 -8.95
CA LYS A 155 3.02 -25.12 -9.91
C LYS A 155 1.75 -25.76 -9.36
N GLU A 156 1.84 -26.31 -8.16
CA GLU A 156 0.75 -26.98 -7.44
C GLU A 156 0.56 -26.34 -6.07
N MET A 157 -0.70 -26.26 -5.65
CA MET A 157 -1.06 -25.59 -4.41
C MET A 157 -1.13 -26.62 -3.27
N SER A 158 -0.11 -26.68 -2.42
CA SER A 158 -0.11 -27.54 -1.23
C SER A 158 -0.55 -26.75 0.01
N PHE A 159 -1.00 -27.44 1.06
CA PHE A 159 -1.34 -26.79 2.35
C PHE A 159 -0.18 -25.97 2.93
N SER A 160 1.05 -26.45 2.81
CA SER A 160 2.24 -25.71 3.24
C SER A 160 2.37 -24.39 2.47
N LYS A 161 2.20 -24.44 1.14
CA LYS A 161 2.28 -23.24 0.30
C LYS A 161 1.13 -22.27 0.56
N LEU A 162 -0.08 -22.77 0.78
CA LEU A 162 -1.24 -21.97 1.17
C LEU A 162 -0.99 -21.23 2.48
N ASN A 163 -0.49 -21.92 3.50
CA ASN A 163 -0.16 -21.31 4.79
C ASN A 163 0.94 -20.26 4.67
N GLU A 164 1.98 -20.51 3.86
CA GLU A 164 3.05 -19.55 3.58
C GLU A 164 2.50 -18.27 2.94
N LEU A 165 1.69 -18.40 1.89
CA LEU A 165 1.09 -17.28 1.17
C LEU A 165 0.08 -16.52 2.04
N GLU A 166 -0.72 -17.23 2.83
CA GLU A 166 -1.67 -16.63 3.78
C GLU A 166 -0.94 -15.79 4.84
N LYS A 167 0.17 -16.33 5.38
CA LYS A 167 1.01 -15.61 6.34
C LYS A 167 1.61 -14.34 5.72
N GLN A 168 2.18 -14.45 4.52
CA GLN A 168 2.72 -13.29 3.79
C GLN A 168 1.64 -12.23 3.55
N CYS A 169 0.44 -12.64 3.13
CA CYS A 169 -0.68 -11.73 2.91
C CYS A 169 -1.09 -11.00 4.20
N LYS A 170 -1.21 -11.73 5.31
CA LYS A 170 -1.52 -11.15 6.64
C LYS A 170 -0.46 -10.16 7.10
N GLU A 171 0.81 -10.49 6.92
CA GLU A 171 1.92 -9.58 7.25
C GLU A 171 1.86 -8.28 6.43
N ILE A 172 1.60 -8.37 5.12
CA ILE A 172 1.46 -7.20 4.23
C ILE A 172 0.30 -6.30 4.68
N LEU A 173 -0.87 -6.90 4.97
CA LEU A 173 -2.05 -6.15 5.42
C LEU A 173 -1.82 -5.47 6.77
N ASN A 174 -1.20 -6.17 7.72
CA ASN A 174 -0.89 -5.61 9.03
C ASN A 174 0.12 -4.46 8.95
N ASP A 175 1.19 -4.63 8.17
CA ASP A 175 2.18 -3.57 7.97
C ASP A 175 1.55 -2.32 7.36
N TYR A 176 0.64 -2.51 6.40
CA TYR A 176 -0.06 -1.41 5.77
C TYR A 176 -1.05 -0.71 6.71
N ASP A 177 -1.76 -1.45 7.57
CA ASP A 177 -2.64 -0.85 8.56
C ASP A 177 -1.85 -0.02 9.59
N LEU A 178 -0.72 -0.54 10.08
CA LEU A 178 0.20 0.19 10.94
C LEU A 178 0.76 1.45 10.25
N TYR A 179 1.08 1.35 8.97
CA TYR A 179 1.51 2.48 8.17
C TYR A 179 0.40 3.53 8.04
N LYS A 180 -0.84 3.13 7.74
CA LYS A 180 -1.99 4.03 7.61
C LYS A 180 -2.28 4.78 8.92
N ASN A 181 -2.12 4.11 10.06
CA ASN A 181 -2.27 4.72 11.39
C ASN A 181 -1.18 5.76 11.70
N THR A 182 0.00 5.66 11.08
CA THR A 182 1.11 6.60 11.25
C THR A 182 1.25 7.59 10.08
N SER A 183 0.43 7.45 9.03
CA SER A 183 0.50 8.22 7.77
C SER A 183 0.51 9.73 7.94
N ARG A 184 -0.29 10.28 8.88
CA ARG A 184 -0.31 11.73 9.17
C ARG A 184 1.05 12.23 9.67
N LYS A 185 1.72 11.46 10.52
CA LYS A 185 3.07 11.80 11.02
C LYS A 185 4.10 11.69 9.92
N THR A 186 3.96 10.70 9.04
CA THR A 186 4.78 10.53 7.85
C THR A 186 4.65 11.72 6.90
N LEU A 187 3.42 12.15 6.59
CA LEU A 187 3.15 13.33 5.75
C LEU A 187 3.81 14.60 6.31
N LEU A 188 3.65 14.86 7.61
CA LEU A 188 4.32 16.00 8.25
C LEU A 188 5.84 15.91 8.13
N THR A 189 6.41 14.71 8.29
CA THR A 189 7.85 14.49 8.14
C THR A 189 8.32 14.73 6.71
N LEU A 190 7.53 14.35 5.70
CA LEU A 190 7.83 14.61 4.29
C LEU A 190 7.83 16.11 3.99
N ILE A 191 6.85 16.86 4.52
CA ILE A 191 6.78 18.32 4.36
C ILE A 191 8.01 18.99 4.99
N LEU A 192 8.38 18.59 6.22
CA LEU A 192 9.51 19.19 6.93
C LEU A 192 10.87 18.87 6.32
N LYS A 193 11.01 17.70 5.67
CA LYS A 193 12.24 17.28 5.00
C LYS A 193 12.33 17.70 3.53
N ASP A 194 11.29 18.32 2.98
CA ASP A 194 11.32 18.80 1.60
C ASP A 194 12.36 19.91 1.45
N LYS A 195 13.26 19.75 0.47
CA LYS A 195 14.40 20.65 0.27
C LYS A 195 13.96 22.09 0.01
N VAL A 196 12.86 22.27 -0.73
CA VAL A 196 12.31 23.60 -1.03
C VAL A 196 11.75 24.22 0.25
N MET A 197 11.00 23.44 1.04
CA MET A 197 10.48 23.90 2.34
C MET A 197 11.60 24.33 3.29
N ILE A 198 12.69 23.56 3.40
CA ILE A 198 13.85 23.91 4.24
C ILE A 198 14.45 25.26 3.82
N VAL A 199 14.67 25.48 2.52
CA VAL A 199 15.21 26.75 2.01
C VAL A 199 14.25 27.91 2.33
N LEU A 200 12.95 27.71 2.15
CA LEU A 200 11.94 28.73 2.46
C LEU A 200 11.92 29.06 3.96
N TYR A 201 12.03 28.05 4.84
CA TYR A 201 12.10 28.27 6.29
C TYR A 201 13.34 29.08 6.69
N ILE A 202 14.50 28.79 6.09
CA ILE A 202 15.72 29.57 6.32
C ILE A 202 15.51 31.02 5.86
N LEU A 203 14.90 31.22 4.70
CA LEU A 203 14.66 32.55 4.14
C LEU A 203 13.71 33.36 5.03
N VAL A 204 12.62 32.75 5.54
CA VAL A 204 11.73 33.38 6.53
C VAL A 204 12.48 33.76 7.79
N LEU A 205 13.34 32.87 8.31
CA LEU A 205 14.13 33.14 9.51
C LEU A 205 15.12 34.31 9.31
N LEU A 206 15.74 34.41 8.13
CA LEU A 206 16.59 35.54 7.76
C LEU A 206 15.79 36.86 7.68
N ILE A 207 14.58 36.84 7.12
CA ILE A 207 13.70 38.03 7.08
C ILE A 207 13.35 38.48 8.50
N ILE A 208 13.04 37.54 9.40
CA ILE A 208 12.74 37.85 10.81
C ILE A 208 13.96 38.50 11.48
N ILE A 209 15.15 37.92 11.33
CA ILE A 209 16.39 38.47 11.90
C ILE A 209 16.67 39.87 11.32
N ALA A 210 16.54 40.05 10.00
CA ALA A 210 16.72 41.34 9.34
C ALA A 210 15.73 42.39 9.86
N THR A 211 14.48 42.00 10.12
CA THR A 211 13.45 42.90 10.65
C THR A 211 13.74 43.31 12.09
N VAL A 212 14.13 42.35 12.94
CA VAL A 212 14.50 42.62 14.35
C VAL A 212 15.75 43.50 14.42
N THR A 213 16.77 43.21 13.62
CA THR A 213 18.00 44.02 13.58
C THR A 213 17.73 45.42 13.04
N ALA A 214 16.96 45.57 11.97
CA ALA A 214 16.54 46.88 11.47
C ALA A 214 15.78 47.68 12.53
N TYR A 215 14.91 47.03 13.32
CA TYR A 215 14.20 47.69 14.42
C TYR A 215 15.14 48.12 15.56
N MET A 216 16.11 47.27 15.93
CA MET A 216 17.07 47.55 16.99
C MET A 216 18.13 48.59 16.61
N LEU A 217 18.51 48.70 15.32
CA LEU A 217 19.45 49.72 14.81
C LEU A 217 18.80 51.09 14.53
N HIS A 218 17.47 51.15 14.52
CA HIS A 218 16.69 52.39 14.32
C HIS A 218 16.06 52.94 15.63
N ILE A 219 16.48 52.42 16.79
CA ILE A 219 16.41 53.08 18.11
C ILE A 219 17.77 53.72 18.39
#